data_AF-A0A7G5LN65-F1
#
_entry.id   AF-A0A7G5LN65-F1
#
_cell.length_a   1.000
_cell.length_b   1.000
_cell.length_c   1.000
_cell.angle_alpha   90.00
_cell.angle_beta   90.00
_cell.angle_gamma   90.00
#
_symmetry.space_group_name_H-M   'P 1'
#
loop_
_entity.id
_entity.type
_entity.pdbx_description
1 polymer ?
#
loop_
_entity_poly.entity_id
_entity_poly.type
_entity_poly.pdbx_seq_one_letter_code
_entity_poly.pdbx_strand_id
1 'polypeptide(L)'
;MTEVALSIVPDPAPVLPLAPGHLVAERKPNDDIIFTWKRRSRAVGDGWSGANPPLEYIPEAYELSVVSSGIEVRRFAVSTASAVYSEAQQIADFGVLASSFTWRVEPVSPLLGAGHKAEAVFDE
;
A
#
# COMPACT_ATOMS: atom_id res chain seq x y z
N MET A 1 -22.88 -8.04 -45.85
CA MET A 1 -22.03 -7.25 -44.95
C MET A 1 -22.48 -7.58 -43.54
N THR A 2 -21.68 -8.34 -42.78
CA THR A 2 -22.05 -8.77 -41.44
C THR A 2 -21.47 -7.76 -40.46
N GLU A 3 -22.34 -7.11 -39.69
CA GLU A 3 -21.95 -6.19 -38.63
C GLU A 3 -21.53 -7.00 -37.41
N VAL A 4 -20.34 -6.72 -36.88
CA VAL A 4 -19.86 -7.30 -35.63
C VAL A 4 -20.09 -6.24 -34.55
N ALA A 5 -21.01 -6.51 -33.63
CA ALA A 5 -21.20 -5.67 -32.46
C ALA A 5 -20.08 -5.94 -31.44
N LEU A 6 -19.33 -4.91 -31.05
CA LEU A 6 -18.36 -4.96 -29.97
C LEU A 6 -19.02 -4.45 -28.69
N SER A 7 -19.10 -5.31 -27.66
CA SER A 7 -19.56 -4.89 -26.33
C SER A 7 -18.36 -4.44 -25.50
N ILE A 8 -18.41 -3.22 -24.97
CA ILE A 8 -17.41 -2.66 -24.06
C ILE A 8 -18.04 -2.54 -22.67
N VAL A 9 -17.44 -3.21 -21.67
CA VAL A 9 -17.81 -3.05 -20.26
C VAL A 9 -16.75 -2.15 -19.60
N PRO A 10 -17.11 -0.99 -19.03
CA PRO A 10 -16.14 -0.14 -18.36
C PRO A 10 -15.61 -0.78 -17.07
N ASP A 11 -14.30 -0.72 -16.88
CA ASP A 11 -13.58 -1.16 -15.69
C ASP A 11 -13.10 0.08 -14.89
N PRO A 12 -13.35 0.17 -13.56
CA PRO A 12 -12.85 1.27 -12.74
C PRO A 12 -11.32 1.22 -12.51
N ALA A 13 -10.63 0.11 -12.79
CA ALA A 13 -9.20 -0.04 -12.54
C ALA A 13 -8.32 1.16 -13.01
N PRO A 14 -8.54 1.79 -14.18
CA PRO A 14 -7.74 2.93 -14.61
C PRO A 14 -7.86 4.18 -13.73
N VAL A 15 -8.98 4.36 -13.03
CA VAL A 15 -9.22 5.54 -12.16
C VAL A 15 -8.82 5.32 -10.71
N LEU A 16 -8.58 4.07 -10.30
CA LEU A 16 -8.15 3.77 -8.93
C LEU A 16 -6.77 4.41 -8.62
N PRO A 17 -6.52 4.77 -7.33
CA PRO A 17 -5.21 5.22 -6.88
C PRO A 17 -4.07 4.27 -7.30
N LEU A 18 -2.95 4.83 -7.76
CA LEU A 18 -1.79 4.04 -8.20
C LEU A 18 -1.14 3.29 -7.04
N ALA A 19 -0.70 2.06 -7.31
CA ALA A 19 0.08 1.27 -6.35
C ALA A 19 1.34 2.04 -5.95
N PRO A 20 1.65 2.17 -4.65
CA PRO A 20 2.90 2.73 -4.17
C PRO A 20 4.11 1.97 -4.72
N GLY A 21 5.27 2.63 -4.74
CA GLY A 21 6.54 2.00 -5.13
C GLY A 21 7.54 1.99 -3.99
N HIS A 22 8.69 1.35 -4.20
CA HIS A 22 9.82 1.34 -3.26
C HIS A 22 9.42 0.93 -1.85
N LEU A 23 8.72 -0.21 -1.74
CA LEU A 23 8.33 -0.80 -0.47
C LEU A 23 9.57 -1.26 0.27
N VAL A 24 9.73 -0.81 1.52
CA VAL A 24 10.82 -1.19 2.41
C VAL A 24 10.23 -1.53 3.78
N ALA A 25 10.68 -2.65 4.33
CA ALA A 25 10.41 -3.07 5.69
C ALA A 25 11.77 -3.27 6.38
N GLU A 26 11.99 -2.65 7.52
CA GLU A 26 13.28 -2.72 8.23
C GLU A 26 13.05 -2.90 9.72
N ARG A 27 13.67 -3.93 10.31
CA ARG A 27 13.71 -4.09 11.77
C ARG A 27 14.65 -3.06 12.39
N LYS A 28 14.20 -2.43 13.47
CA LYS A 28 14.98 -1.46 14.23
C LYS A 28 15.56 -2.09 15.50
N PRO A 29 16.53 -1.45 16.18
CA PRO A 29 17.16 -2.01 17.38
C PRO A 29 16.21 -2.29 18.56
N ASN A 30 14.99 -1.74 18.53
CA ASN A 30 13.92 -2.01 19.50
C ASN A 30 12.94 -3.09 19.01
N ASP A 31 13.33 -3.89 18.01
CA ASP A 31 12.58 -4.96 17.37
C ASP A 31 11.29 -4.57 16.63
N ASP A 32 10.94 -3.28 16.60
CA ASP A 32 9.89 -2.77 15.72
C ASP A 32 10.28 -2.93 14.25
N ILE A 33 9.32 -3.32 13.41
CA ILE A 33 9.49 -3.29 11.95
C ILE A 33 8.85 -2.00 11.44
N ILE A 34 9.64 -1.15 10.77
CA ILE A 34 9.16 0.07 10.13
C ILE A 34 8.93 -0.20 8.65
N PHE A 35 7.69 -0.01 8.21
CA PHE A 35 7.31 -0.02 6.81
C PHE A 35 7.38 1.39 6.23
N THR A 36 7.95 1.54 5.04
CA THR A 36 7.94 2.79 4.28
C THR A 36 7.71 2.52 2.79
N TRP A 37 7.16 3.50 2.09
CA TRP A 37 6.95 3.44 0.65
C TRP A 37 6.98 4.83 0.01
N LYS A 38 7.12 4.88 -1.32
CA LYS A 38 6.99 6.09 -2.13
C LYS A 38 5.58 6.17 -2.72
N ARG A 39 4.85 7.25 -2.37
CA ARG A 39 3.55 7.58 -2.98
C ARG A 39 3.68 7.79 -4.48
N ARG A 40 2.66 7.37 -5.23
CA ARG A 40 2.48 7.68 -6.65
C ARG A 40 1.18 8.46 -6.84
N SER A 41 1.16 9.33 -7.85
CA SER A 41 0.03 10.23 -8.13
C SER A 41 0.01 10.56 -9.62
N ARG A 42 -1.19 10.68 -10.19
CA ARG A 42 -1.40 11.23 -11.54
C ARG A 42 -1.61 12.75 -11.52
N ALA A 43 -1.75 13.35 -10.33
CA ALA A 43 -1.91 14.79 -10.22
C ALA A 43 -0.63 15.48 -10.68
N VAL A 44 -0.79 16.38 -11.65
CA VAL A 44 0.30 17.19 -12.19
C VAL A 44 0.39 18.46 -11.36
N GLY A 45 1.56 18.69 -10.75
CA GLY A 45 1.90 20.00 -10.18
C GLY A 45 2.39 20.95 -11.26
N ASP A 46 2.46 22.23 -10.93
CA ASP A 46 3.01 23.30 -11.78
C ASP A 46 4.56 23.32 -11.83
N GLY A 47 5.24 22.48 -11.03
CA GLY A 47 6.66 22.64 -10.74
C GLY A 47 7.55 21.44 -11.06
N TRP A 48 8.64 21.70 -11.77
CA TRP A 48 9.84 20.85 -11.90
C TRP A 48 10.66 20.78 -10.60
N SER A 49 10.03 20.92 -9.43
CA SER A 49 10.68 21.28 -8.17
C SER A 49 11.30 20.11 -7.38
N GLY A 50 11.38 18.91 -7.95
CA GLY A 50 11.89 17.72 -7.25
C GLY A 50 11.07 17.30 -6.01
N ALA A 51 10.00 18.02 -5.69
CA ALA A 51 9.07 17.67 -4.63
C ALA A 51 8.22 16.45 -5.04
N ASN A 52 7.68 15.75 -4.03
CA ASN A 52 6.70 14.71 -4.31
C ASN A 52 5.51 15.30 -5.10
N PRO A 53 4.98 14.59 -6.11
CA PRO A 53 3.82 15.05 -6.86
C PRO A 53 2.65 15.39 -5.91
N PRO A 54 1.77 16.35 -6.25
CA PRO A 54 0.59 16.65 -5.47
C PRO A 54 -0.25 15.39 -5.15
N LEU A 55 -1.04 15.47 -4.08
CA LEU A 55 -1.99 14.40 -3.77
C LEU A 55 -3.11 14.39 -4.83
N GLU A 56 -3.37 13.22 -5.40
CA GLU A 56 -4.51 12.99 -6.30
C GLU A 56 -5.83 12.91 -5.50
N TYR A 57 -5.77 12.35 -4.30
CA TYR A 57 -6.88 12.20 -3.37
C TYR A 57 -6.48 12.74 -2.00
N ILE A 58 -7.37 13.52 -1.39
CA ILE A 58 -7.17 14.15 -0.07
C ILE A 58 -8.26 13.65 0.88
N PRO A 59 -7.93 13.25 2.11
CA PRO A 59 -6.58 13.20 2.70
C PRO A 59 -5.72 12.05 2.16
N GLU A 60 -4.41 12.11 2.42
CA GLU A 60 -3.52 10.96 2.21
C GLU A 60 -3.90 9.84 3.20
N ALA A 61 -4.16 8.64 2.67
CA ALA A 61 -4.55 7.48 3.46
C ALA A 61 -4.08 6.18 2.79
N TYR A 62 -3.70 5.21 3.62
CA TYR A 62 -3.31 3.87 3.18
C TYR A 62 -3.87 2.79 4.12
N GLU A 63 -4.14 1.63 3.55
CA GLU A 63 -4.31 0.38 4.28
C GLU A 63 -3.08 -0.50 4.06
N LEU A 64 -2.46 -0.94 5.16
CA LEU A 64 -1.35 -1.90 5.14
C LEU A 64 -1.81 -3.21 5.77
N SER A 65 -1.51 -4.32 5.13
CA SER A 65 -1.88 -5.65 5.61
C SER A 65 -0.63 -6.54 5.73
N VAL A 66 -0.49 -7.25 6.85
CA VAL A 66 0.52 -8.28 7.08
C VAL A 66 -0.11 -9.64 6.88
N VAL A 67 0.50 -10.47 6.04
CA VAL A 67 -0.02 -11.76 5.58
C VAL A 67 1.00 -12.85 5.89
N SER A 68 0.57 -13.83 6.69
CA SER A 68 1.34 -15.02 7.04
C SER A 68 0.62 -16.25 6.52
N SER A 69 1.32 -17.12 5.79
CA SER A 69 0.76 -18.35 5.20
C SER A 69 -0.55 -18.12 4.41
N GLY A 70 -0.67 -16.97 3.75
CA GLY A 70 -1.85 -16.59 2.96
C GLY A 70 -3.02 -16.01 3.78
N ILE A 71 -2.88 -15.93 5.11
CA ILE A 71 -3.89 -15.36 6.01
C ILE A 71 -3.41 -13.97 6.45
N GLU A 72 -4.29 -12.98 6.33
CA GLU A 72 -4.03 -11.67 6.91
C GLU A 72 -4.10 -11.76 8.43
N VAL A 73 -2.97 -11.46 9.09
CA VAL A 73 -2.84 -11.51 10.55
C VAL A 73 -2.96 -10.12 11.17
N ARG A 74 -2.71 -9.06 10.39
CA ARG A 74 -2.83 -7.68 10.86
C ARG A 74 -3.16 -6.72 9.74
N ARG A 75 -3.92 -5.67 10.08
CA ARG A 75 -4.16 -4.50 9.24
C ARG A 75 -3.87 -3.20 10.00
N PHE A 76 -3.35 -2.22 9.27
CA PHE A 76 -3.14 -0.85 9.72
C PHE A 76 -3.83 0.13 8.79
N ALA A 77 -4.45 1.16 9.34
CA ALA A 77 -4.87 2.34 8.60
C ALA A 77 -3.94 3.49 8.99
N VAL A 78 -3.26 4.08 8.00
CA VAL A 78 -2.27 5.15 8.24
C VAL A 78 -2.50 6.34 7.32
N SER A 79 -2.22 7.54 7.81
CA SER A 79 -2.39 8.81 7.09
C SER A 79 -1.08 9.32 6.46
N THR A 80 -0.01 8.54 6.51
CA THR A 80 1.32 8.86 5.99
C THR A 80 1.91 7.63 5.30
N ALA A 81 2.94 7.83 4.46
CA ALA A 81 3.61 6.75 3.73
C ALA A 81 4.56 5.89 4.60
N SER A 82 4.13 5.58 5.82
CA SER A 82 4.84 4.71 6.75
C SER A 82 3.88 4.08 7.76
N ALA A 83 4.25 2.91 8.28
CA ALA A 83 3.58 2.26 9.40
C ALA A 83 4.63 1.61 10.32
N VAL A 84 4.27 1.42 11.59
CA VAL A 84 5.11 0.73 12.58
C VAL A 84 4.40 -0.54 13.01
N TYR A 85 5.09 -1.67 12.88
CA TYR A 85 4.66 -2.96 13.39
C TYR A 85 5.48 -3.29 14.62
N SER A 86 4.92 -2.98 15.79
CA SER A 86 5.71 -3.01 17.01
C SER A 86 6.09 -4.42 17.43
N GLU A 87 7.16 -4.53 18.23
CA GLU A 87 7.58 -5.80 18.84
C GLU A 87 6.39 -6.57 19.46
N ALA A 88 5.60 -5.89 20.30
CA ALA A 88 4.44 -6.48 20.96
C ALA A 88 3.36 -6.95 19.97
N GLN A 89 3.16 -6.22 18.87
CA GLN A 89 2.21 -6.61 17.83
C GLN A 89 2.69 -7.82 17.05
N GLN A 90 4.01 -7.93 16.78
CA GLN A 90 4.61 -9.11 16.15
C GLN A 90 4.43 -10.34 17.03
N ILE A 91 4.79 -10.24 18.31
CA ILE A 91 4.61 -11.34 19.27
C ILE A 91 3.14 -11.73 19.40
N ALA A 92 2.21 -10.78 19.36
CA ALA A 92 0.77 -11.09 19.42
C ALA A 92 0.28 -11.89 18.20
N ASP A 93 0.82 -11.65 17.01
CA ASP A 93 0.36 -12.31 15.78
C ASP A 93 1.12 -13.61 15.48
N PHE A 94 2.41 -13.67 15.83
CA PHE A 94 3.31 -14.77 15.49
C PHE A 94 3.74 -15.62 16.71
N GLY A 95 3.48 -15.17 17.94
CA GLY A 95 3.97 -15.79 19.18
C GLY A 95 5.44 -15.53 19.49
N VAL A 96 6.18 -14.96 18.53
CA VAL A 96 7.59 -14.59 18.57
C VAL A 96 7.81 -13.35 17.69
N LEU A 97 9.03 -12.82 17.64
CA LEU A 97 9.38 -11.82 16.63
C LEU A 97 9.21 -12.41 15.23
N ALA A 98 8.54 -11.68 14.34
CA ALA A 98 8.22 -12.15 13.01
C ALA A 98 9.49 -12.14 12.14
N SER A 99 9.96 -13.30 11.65
CA SER A 99 11.15 -13.38 10.79
C SER A 99 10.84 -13.26 9.30
N SER A 100 9.65 -13.72 8.87
CA SER A 100 9.25 -13.63 7.46
C SER A 100 7.74 -13.51 7.31
N PHE A 101 7.30 -12.63 6.42
CA PHE A 101 5.89 -12.47 6.04
C PHE A 101 5.75 -11.67 4.74
N THR A 102 4.60 -11.82 4.09
CA THR A 102 4.20 -10.92 3.00
C THR A 102 3.50 -9.71 3.60
N TRP A 103 3.71 -8.53 3.03
CA TRP A 103 2.94 -7.35 3.39
C TRP A 103 2.49 -6.59 2.15
N ARG A 104 1.35 -5.92 2.28
CA ARG A 104 0.65 -5.23 1.20
C ARG A 104 0.33 -3.83 1.63
N VAL A 105 0.35 -2.88 0.70
CA VAL A 105 -0.12 -1.52 0.94
C VAL A 105 -0.98 -1.04 -0.22
N GLU A 106 -2.13 -0.45 0.11
CA GLU A 106 -3.12 0.08 -0.82
C GLU A 106 -3.39 1.55 -0.46
N PRO A 107 -3.27 2.51 -1.39
CA PRO A 107 -3.73 3.87 -1.16
C PRO A 107 -5.25 3.89 -1.14
N VAL A 108 -5.84 4.63 -0.21
CA VAL A 108 -7.30 4.70 -0.05
C VAL A 108 -7.80 6.06 -0.51
N SER A 109 -8.68 6.04 -1.51
CA SER A 109 -9.45 7.20 -1.92
C SER A 109 -10.75 7.29 -1.10
N PRO A 110 -11.11 8.46 -0.56
CA PRO A 110 -12.42 8.67 0.07
C PRO A 110 -13.61 8.45 -0.90
N LEU A 111 -13.38 8.56 -2.21
CA LEU A 111 -14.42 8.44 -3.23
C LEU A 111 -14.45 7.04 -3.87
N LEU A 112 -13.28 6.44 -4.09
CA LEU A 112 -13.14 5.19 -4.85
C LEU A 112 -12.79 3.98 -3.98
N GLY A 113 -12.50 4.18 -2.69
CA GLY A 113 -12.02 3.13 -1.80
C GLY A 113 -10.57 2.74 -2.07
N ALA A 114 -10.23 1.47 -1.78
CA ALA A 114 -8.90 0.93 -1.96
C ALA A 114 -8.45 0.98 -3.43
N GLY A 115 -7.23 1.47 -3.63
CA GLY A 115 -6.58 1.54 -4.93
C GLY A 115 -5.83 0.27 -5.29
N HIS A 116 -4.92 0.41 -6.25
CA HIS A 116 -4.03 -0.68 -6.62
C HIS A 116 -3.08 -1.01 -5.47
N LYS A 117 -2.93 -2.31 -5.18
CA LYS A 117 -1.99 -2.78 -4.16
C LYS A 117 -0.56 -2.83 -4.65
N ALA A 118 0.36 -2.54 -3.76
CA ALA A 118 1.74 -2.97 -3.85
C ALA A 118 1.99 -4.07 -2.82
N GLU A 119 2.87 -5.02 -3.14
CA GLU A 119 3.19 -6.17 -2.28
C GLU A 119 4.71 -6.35 -2.20
N ALA A 120 5.19 -6.75 -1.03
CA ALA A 120 6.58 -7.10 -0.79
C ALA A 120 6.68 -8.21 0.28
N VAL A 121 7.85 -8.83 0.36
CA VAL A 121 8.19 -9.81 1.39
C VAL A 121 9.18 -9.15 2.35
N PHE A 122 8.94 -9.33 3.65
CA PHE A 122 9.94 -9.13 4.68
C PHE A 122 10.54 -10.49 5.01
N ASP A 123 11.86 -10.58 5.09
CA ASP A 123 12.61 -11.79 5.40
C ASP A 123 13.92 -11.39 6.10
N GLU A 124 14.19 -11.95 7.27
CA GLU A 124 15.36 -11.71 8.12
C GLU A 124 15.82 -12.98 8.85
#